data_AF-A0A1E8CZU6-F1
#
_entry.id   AF-A0A1E8CZU6-F1
#
_cell.length_a   1.000
_cell.length_b   1.000
_cell.length_c   1.000
_cell.angle_alpha   90.00
_cell.angle_beta   90.00
_cell.angle_gamma   90.00
#
_symmetry.space_group_name_H-M   'P 1'
#
loop_
_entity.id
_entity.type
_entity.pdbx_description
1 polymer ?
#
loop_
_entity_poly.entity_id
_entity_poly.type
_entity_poly.pdbx_seq_one_letter_code
_entity_poly.pdbx_strand_id
1 'polypeptide(L)'
;MDEQIGIDSIQPPRLRRSDEDGDLADYQGYLHAPRTWEHERDLEKLWNRKHSSRLGVGLCVAGSPRRHFIITNVRHSIEWARAELEALIVELEQTTDAVAGAATVGPIEPATDDQVAGNTTT
;
A
#
# COMPACT_ATOMS: atom_id res chain seq x y z
N MET A 1 14.74 -14.40 -2.33
CA MET A 1 15.05 -13.12 -2.97
C MET A 1 13.75 -12.37 -2.96
N ASP A 2 13.54 -11.58 -1.92
CA ASP A 2 12.38 -10.74 -1.74
C ASP A 2 12.37 -9.71 -2.87
N GLU A 3 11.45 -9.88 -3.81
CA GLU A 3 11.30 -9.00 -4.97
C GLU A 3 10.71 -7.69 -4.45
N GLN A 4 11.59 -6.74 -4.10
CA GLN A 4 11.22 -5.49 -3.45
C GLN A 4 10.32 -4.65 -4.37
N ILE A 5 9.19 -4.19 -3.82
CA ILE A 5 8.24 -3.36 -4.54
C ILE A 5 8.79 -1.94 -4.64
N GLY A 6 8.75 -1.36 -5.84
CA GLY A 6 9.30 -0.02 -6.04
C GLY A 6 8.95 0.62 -7.38
N ILE A 7 9.40 1.85 -7.60
CA ILE A 7 9.14 2.58 -8.85
C ILE A 7 10.26 2.30 -9.86
N ASP A 8 9.91 1.68 -10.99
CA ASP A 8 10.85 1.39 -12.08
C ASP A 8 11.13 2.65 -12.91
N SER A 9 10.09 3.40 -13.28
CA SER A 9 10.23 4.62 -14.08
C SER A 9 9.01 5.52 -13.96
N ILE A 10 9.22 6.85 -13.97
CA ILE A 10 8.16 7.84 -14.16
C ILE A 10 8.49 8.65 -15.41
N GLN A 11 7.54 8.70 -16.33
CA GLN A 11 7.64 9.48 -17.55
C GLN A 11 7.38 10.96 -17.25
N PRO A 12 8.06 11.88 -17.97
CA PRO A 12 7.77 13.29 -17.89
C PRO A 12 6.29 13.56 -18.27
N PRO A 13 5.70 14.64 -17.75
CA PRO A 13 4.27 14.84 -17.85
C PRO A 13 3.88 15.06 -19.31
N ARG A 14 3.00 14.19 -19.81
CA ARG A 14 2.48 14.30 -21.19
C ARG A 14 1.57 15.51 -21.37
N LEU A 15 0.91 15.93 -20.30
CA LEU A 15 -0.02 17.04 -20.30
C LEU A 15 0.24 17.90 -19.07
N ARG A 16 0.43 19.20 -19.29
CA ARG A 16 0.36 20.22 -18.26
C ARG A 16 -0.88 21.06 -18.52
N ARG A 17 -1.75 21.18 -17.53
CA ARG A 17 -2.94 22.03 -17.55
C ARG A 17 -2.71 23.13 -16.53
N SER A 18 -2.92 24.38 -16.91
CA SER A 18 -2.87 25.48 -15.95
C SER A 18 -4.30 25.75 -15.47
N ASP A 19 -4.49 25.76 -14.16
CA ASP A 19 -5.76 26.08 -13.50
C ASP A 19 -5.57 27.34 -12.63
N GLU A 20 -6.64 27.90 -12.06
CA GLU A 20 -6.57 29.16 -11.27
C GLU A 20 -5.62 29.05 -10.06
N ASP A 21 -5.49 27.84 -9.51
CA ASP A 21 -4.58 27.53 -8.39
C ASP A 21 -3.17 27.09 -8.83
N GLY A 22 -2.85 27.10 -10.14
CA GLY A 22 -1.53 26.77 -10.68
C GLY A 22 -1.51 25.55 -11.63
N ASP A 23 -0.30 25.12 -11.99
CA ASP A 23 -0.09 24.04 -12.96
C ASP A 23 -0.38 22.64 -12.39
N LEU A 24 -1.12 21.86 -13.17
CA LEU A 24 -1.44 20.46 -12.97
C LEU A 24 -0.72 19.62 -14.02
N ALA A 25 -0.08 18.55 -13.58
CA ALA A 25 0.63 17.62 -14.43
C ALA A 25 0.05 16.21 -14.31
N ASP A 26 -0.07 15.54 -15.45
CA ASP A 26 -0.43 14.13 -15.52
C ASP A 26 0.84 13.30 -15.76
N TYR A 27 1.17 12.43 -14.81
CA TYR A 27 2.34 11.54 -14.85
C TYR A 27 1.93 10.10 -15.15
N GLN A 28 2.79 9.38 -15.86
CA GLN A 28 2.61 7.96 -16.17
C GLN A 28 3.90 7.22 -15.86
N GLY A 29 3.83 5.96 -15.46
CA GLY A 29 5.03 5.24 -15.08
C GLY A 29 4.83 3.73 -14.95
N TYR A 30 5.90 3.09 -14.51
CA TYR A 30 5.93 1.67 -14.21
C TYR A 30 6.38 1.45 -12.77
N LEU A 31 5.61 0.64 -12.07
CA LEU A 31 5.91 0.13 -10.75
C LEU A 31 6.40 -1.32 -10.93
N HIS A 32 7.49 -1.66 -10.26
CA HIS A 32 7.99 -3.01 -10.13
C HIS A 32 7.33 -3.65 -8.92
N ALA A 33 6.56 -4.72 -9.15
CA ALA A 33 5.95 -5.52 -8.10
C ALA A 33 5.86 -6.98 -8.52
N PRO A 34 5.95 -7.91 -7.56
CA PRO A 34 5.76 -9.31 -7.84
C PRO A 34 4.36 -9.56 -8.40
N ARG A 35 4.24 -10.63 -9.18
CA ARG A 35 2.97 -11.02 -9.81
C ARG A 35 1.87 -11.32 -8.78
N THR A 36 2.27 -11.77 -7.59
CA THR A 36 1.39 -12.06 -6.45
C THR A 36 0.99 -10.81 -5.66
N TRP A 37 1.43 -9.62 -6.05
CA TRP A 37 1.05 -8.39 -5.35
C TRP A 37 -0.40 -8.02 -5.68
N GLU A 38 -1.26 -8.03 -4.66
CA GLU A 38 -2.70 -7.75 -4.81
C GLU A 38 -3.12 -6.41 -4.16
N HIS A 39 -2.15 -5.62 -3.66
CA HIS A 39 -2.42 -4.35 -2.95
C HIS A 39 -2.49 -3.11 -3.86
N GLU A 40 -2.63 -3.29 -5.18
CA GLU A 40 -2.77 -2.20 -6.14
C GLU A 40 -3.94 -1.27 -5.78
N ARG A 41 -5.10 -1.84 -5.40
CA ARG A 41 -6.27 -1.07 -4.98
C ARG A 41 -6.07 -0.34 -3.67
N ASP A 42 -5.27 -0.88 -2.77
CA ASP A 42 -5.00 -0.25 -1.48
C ASP A 42 -4.07 0.94 -1.65
N LEU A 43 -3.06 0.83 -2.53
CA LEU A 43 -2.19 1.93 -2.92
C LEU A 43 -2.99 3.07 -3.58
N GLU A 44 -3.90 2.75 -4.51
CA GLU A 44 -4.81 3.74 -5.12
C GLU A 44 -5.66 4.46 -4.07
N LYS A 45 -6.24 3.72 -3.11
CA LYS A 45 -7.06 4.30 -2.04
C LYS A 45 -6.23 5.17 -1.09
N LEU A 46 -5.02 4.75 -0.72
CA LEU A 46 -4.15 5.53 0.16
C LEU A 46 -3.77 6.86 -0.49
N TRP A 47 -3.36 6.83 -1.76
CA TRP A 47 -3.05 8.04 -2.51
C TRP A 47 -4.26 8.96 -2.61
N ASN A 48 -5.41 8.44 -3.08
CA ASN A 48 -6.62 9.23 -3.28
C ASN A 48 -7.22 9.77 -1.98
N ARG A 49 -6.84 9.22 -0.82
CA ARG A 49 -7.22 9.72 0.50
C ARG A 49 -6.28 10.85 0.97
N LYS A 50 -4.98 10.71 0.73
CA LYS A 50 -3.96 11.68 1.17
C LYS A 50 -3.85 12.90 0.24
N HIS A 51 -4.22 12.74 -1.03
CA HIS A 51 -4.04 13.79 -2.03
C HIS A 51 -5.32 14.08 -2.81
N SER A 52 -5.46 15.32 -3.29
CA SER A 52 -6.52 15.72 -4.21
C SER A 52 -6.29 15.21 -5.64
N SER A 53 -5.07 14.76 -5.95
CA SER A 53 -4.70 14.09 -7.20
C SER A 53 -5.19 12.65 -7.25
N ARG A 54 -5.44 12.10 -8.44
CA ARG A 54 -5.91 10.72 -8.60
C ARG A 54 -4.82 9.78 -9.10
N LEU A 55 -4.56 8.72 -8.35
CA LEU A 55 -3.74 7.59 -8.77
C LEU A 55 -4.64 6.48 -9.32
N GLY A 56 -4.25 5.98 -10.49
CA GLY A 56 -4.77 4.76 -11.10
C GLY A 56 -3.64 3.77 -11.32
N VAL A 57 -3.72 2.58 -10.72
CA VAL A 57 -2.75 1.49 -10.93
C VAL A 57 -3.37 0.47 -11.87
N GLY A 58 -2.71 0.24 -13.00
CA GLY A 58 -3.12 -0.72 -14.01
C GLY A 58 -2.69 -2.13 -13.66
N LEU A 59 -3.46 -3.09 -14.19
CA LEU A 59 -3.20 -4.52 -14.03
C LEU A 59 -1.82 -4.89 -14.59
N CYS A 60 -1.23 -5.91 -13.96
CA CYS A 60 0.01 -6.54 -14.39
C CYS A 60 -0.09 -7.01 -15.85
N VAL A 61 0.84 -6.57 -16.71
CA VAL A 61 0.90 -7.05 -18.10
C VAL A 61 1.41 -8.50 -18.06
N ALA A 62 0.68 -9.43 -18.67
CA ALA A 62 0.90 -10.87 -18.56
C ALA A 62 2.39 -11.26 -18.69
N GLY A 63 2.96 -11.80 -17.60
CA GLY A 63 4.34 -12.30 -17.56
C GLY A 63 5.41 -11.27 -17.20
N SER A 64 5.05 -10.03 -16.85
CA SER A 64 6.01 -8.99 -16.46
C SER A 64 5.77 -8.54 -15.01
N PRO A 65 6.80 -8.37 -14.17
CA PRO A 65 6.66 -7.75 -12.84
C PRO A 65 6.39 -6.23 -12.92
N ARG A 66 6.15 -5.69 -14.11
CA ARG A 66 5.88 -4.27 -14.34
C ARG A 66 4.39 -4.00 -14.39
N ARG A 67 3.95 -3.05 -13.58
CA ARG A 67 2.58 -2.53 -13.51
C ARG A 67 2.57 -1.09 -13.95
N HIS A 68 1.72 -0.77 -14.90
CA HIS A 68 1.59 0.62 -15.35
C HIS A 68 0.79 1.41 -14.32
N PHE A 69 1.18 2.65 -14.03
CA PHE A 69 0.38 3.55 -13.22
C PHE A 69 0.24 4.92 -13.87
N ILE A 70 -0.82 5.63 -13.51
CA ILE A 70 -1.12 6.98 -13.97
C ILE A 70 -1.48 7.81 -12.75
N ILE A 71 -0.85 8.98 -12.60
CA ILE A 71 -1.23 9.98 -11.61
C ILE A 71 -1.73 11.21 -12.34
N THR A 72 -2.94 11.63 -12.04
CA THR A 72 -3.57 12.79 -12.67
C THR A 72 -3.75 13.94 -11.70
N ASN A 73 -3.71 15.16 -12.22
CA ASN A 73 -3.89 16.40 -11.46
C ASN A 73 -2.83 16.62 -10.36
N VAL A 74 -1.56 16.31 -10.64
CA VAL A 74 -0.48 16.50 -9.66
C VAL A 74 0.07 17.92 -9.78
N ARG A 75 0.04 18.68 -8.69
CA ARG A 75 0.59 20.05 -8.62
C ARG A 75 2.10 20.10 -8.35
N HIS A 76 2.68 18.98 -7.96
CA HIS A 76 4.07 18.85 -7.56
C HIS A 76 4.96 18.26 -8.68
N SER A 77 6.27 18.34 -8.46
CA SER A 77 7.28 17.77 -9.34
C SER A 77 7.23 16.25 -9.40
N ILE A 78 7.78 15.69 -10.48
CA ILE A 78 7.94 14.25 -10.68
C ILE A 78 8.74 13.57 -9.54
N GLU A 79 9.74 14.26 -8.99
CA GLU A 79 10.56 13.77 -7.87
C GLU A 79 9.74 13.65 -6.59
N TRP A 80 8.86 14.62 -6.34
CA TRP A 80 7.94 14.57 -5.21
C TRP A 80 6.94 13.41 -5.37
N ALA A 81 6.35 13.26 -6.56
CA ALA A 81 5.40 12.18 -6.83
C ALA A 81 6.06 10.80 -6.68
N ARG A 82 7.32 10.68 -7.08
CA ARG A 82 8.13 9.48 -6.88
C ARG A 82 8.33 9.18 -5.39
N ALA A 83 8.86 10.14 -4.64
CA ALA A 83 9.15 9.97 -3.22
C ALA A 83 7.88 9.62 -2.42
N GLU A 84 6.76 10.26 -2.74
CA GLU A 84 5.48 10.00 -2.07
C GLU A 84 4.93 8.60 -2.40
N LEU A 85 5.00 8.17 -3.67
CA LEU A 85 4.63 6.81 -4.05
C LEU A 85 5.50 5.76 -3.33
N GLU A 86 6.81 5.97 -3.27
CA GLU A 86 7.73 5.08 -2.56
C GLU A 86 7.41 5.02 -1.07
N ALA A 87 7.07 6.16 -0.43
CA ALA A 87 6.65 6.20 0.97
C ALA A 87 5.34 5.42 1.21
N LEU A 88 4.36 5.53 0.32
CA LEU A 88 3.11 4.78 0.43
C LEU A 88 3.29 3.28 0.23
N ILE A 89 4.19 2.86 -0.66
CA ILE A 89 4.53 1.45 -0.84
C ILE A 89 5.11 0.90 0.47
N VAL A 90 6.06 1.62 1.09
CA VAL A 90 6.64 1.22 2.37
C VAL A 90 5.59 1.15 3.48
N GLU A 91 4.69 2.14 3.57
CA GLU A 91 3.59 2.16 4.54
C GLU A 91 2.65 0.96 4.35
N LEU A 92 2.39 0.58 3.11
CA LEU A 92 1.55 -0.56 2.76
C LEU A 92 2.21 -1.90 3.09
N GLU A 93 3.50 -2.06 2.78
CA GLU A 93 4.25 -3.27 3.13
C GLU A 93 4.37 -3.44 4.65
N GLN A 94 4.62 -2.36 5.40
CA GLN A 94 4.63 -2.38 6.86
C GLN A 94 3.26 -2.74 7.46
N THR A 95 2.18 -2.24 6.85
CA THR A 95 0.82 -2.58 7.30
C THR A 95 0.54 -4.07 7.06
N THR A 96 0.88 -4.60 5.88
CA THR A 96 0.67 -6.03 5.56
C THR A 96 1.50 -6.96 6.45
N ASP A 97 2.76 -6.62 6.72
CA ASP A 97 3.62 -7.36 7.66
C ASP A 97 3.05 -7.35 9.09
N ALA A 98 2.55 -6.20 9.54
CA ALA A 98 1.93 -6.08 10.86
C ALA A 98 0.65 -6.93 11.02
N VAL A 99 -0.17 -7.09 9.97
CA VAL A 99 -1.38 -7.95 10.05
C VAL A 99 -1.00 -9.44 9.98
N ALA A 100 0.05 -9.81 9.23
CA ALA A 100 0.55 -11.18 9.18
C ALA A 100 1.19 -11.61 10.52
N GLY A 101 1.84 -10.69 11.23
CA GLY A 101 2.39 -10.91 12.57
C GLY A 101 1.34 -10.97 13.69
N ALA A 102 0.13 -10.47 13.48
CA ALA A 102 -0.93 -10.42 14.50
C ALA A 102 -1.78 -11.70 14.58
N ALA A 103 -1.57 -12.70 13.72
CA ALA A 103 -2.38 -13.92 13.65
C ALA A 103 -1.96 -15.05 14.64
N THR A 104 -1.20 -14.77 15.70
CA THR A 104 -0.89 -15.75 16.76
C THR A 104 -0.96 -15.11 18.14
N VAL A 105 -2.18 -14.80 18.60
CA VAL A 105 -2.54 -14.93 20.01
C VAL A 105 -3.96 -15.50 20.00
N GLY A 106 -4.05 -16.81 20.25
CA GLY A 106 -5.33 -17.48 20.44
C GLY A 106 -6.07 -16.92 21.67
N PRO A 107 -7.40 -17.11 21.76
CA PRO A 107 -8.17 -16.67 22.91
C PRO A 107 -7.70 -17.42 24.16
N ILE A 108 -7.14 -16.69 25.14
CA ILE A 108 -7.05 -17.21 26.49
C ILE A 108 -8.44 -17.10 27.12
N GLU A 109 -9.28 -18.12 26.93
CA GLU A 109 -10.44 -18.31 27.79
C GLU A 109 -9.94 -18.55 29.23
N PRO A 110 -10.34 -17.75 30.23
CA PRO A 110 -10.14 -18.15 31.61
C PRO A 110 -11.15 -19.25 31.92
N ALA A 111 -10.69 -20.49 31.98
CA ALA A 111 -11.44 -21.58 32.58
C ALA A 111 -11.66 -21.27 34.06
N THR A 112 -12.84 -20.76 34.39
CA THR A 112 -13.39 -20.82 35.75
C THR A 112 -13.88 -22.25 35.94
N ASP A 113 -13.04 -23.10 36.50
CA ASP A 113 -13.47 -24.38 37.08
C ASP A 113 -13.80 -24.13 38.56
N ASP A 114 -15.09 -24.04 38.82
CA ASP A 114 -15.69 -24.19 40.14
C ASP A 114 -15.81 -25.70 40.41
N GLN A 115 -15.05 -26.27 41.36
CA GLN A 115 -15.58 -27.32 42.23
C GLN A 115 -14.76 -27.68 43.50
N VAL A 116 -15.55 -27.82 44.56
CA VAL A 116 -15.33 -28.19 45.97
C VAL A 116 -15.00 -29.67 46.21
N ALA A 117 -14.12 -29.97 47.20
CA ALA A 117 -14.17 -31.05 48.23
C ALA A 117 -12.74 -31.24 48.80
N GLY A 118 -12.43 -31.22 50.10
CA GLY A 118 -13.08 -31.83 51.25
C GLY A 118 -12.23 -33.01 51.73
N ASN A 119 -11.26 -32.80 52.65
CA ASN A 119 -10.69 -33.82 53.56
C ASN A 119 -9.51 -33.30 54.39
N THR A 120 -9.67 -33.20 55.72
CA THR A 120 -8.54 -33.45 56.63
C THR A 120 -9.06 -34.02 57.95
N THR A 121 -8.90 -35.33 58.07
CA THR A 121 -8.86 -36.06 59.35
C THR A 121 -7.46 -36.66 59.43
N THR A 122 -6.72 -36.31 60.47
CA THR A 122 -6.03 -37.17 61.45
C THR A 122 -5.08 -36.31 62.28
#